data_AF-A0A925CKW9-F1
#
_entry.id   AF-A0A925CKW9-F1
#
_cell.length_a   1.000
_cell.length_b   1.000
_cell.length_c   1.000
_cell.angle_alpha   90.00
_cell.angle_beta   90.00
_cell.angle_gamma   90.00
#
_symmetry.space_group_name_H-M   'P 1'
#
loop_
_entity.id
_entity.type
_entity.pdbx_description
1 polymer ?
#
loop_
_entity_poly.entity_id
_entity_poly.type
_entity_poly.pdbx_seq_one_letter_code
_entity_poly.pdbx_strand_id
1 'polypeptide(L)'
;MLKDRAGSGWDLLRTRDFGLLFSGQVVSQIGDGMSKVALLWFVYEMTGSAFKMTLIGLLQTIPPLIFSPLIGVYLDRMRKKPVMIWVDLIRTGSVMLIPLLYAMDALTLEWLYVLVFLTSIVSTVFGPALASAVPLLVPRARLTSANALIQGTTNIGLLIGPAISGVGIAMIGAQNVLYLDAATFLVSALCLMPIRLRETLQSSVRSADRATVFQDLFVGFRFIFVQHRTVLLLM
;
A
#
# COMPACT_ATOMS: atom_id res chain seq x y z
N MET A 1 31.32 -23.80 17.07
CA MET A 1 30.75 -22.45 17.34
C MET A 1 31.06 -21.55 16.14
N LEU A 2 30.25 -21.62 15.08
CA LEU A 2 30.35 -20.69 13.95
C LEU A 2 29.41 -19.53 14.28
N LYS A 3 29.98 -18.42 14.73
CA LYS A 3 29.26 -17.17 14.96
C LYS A 3 28.79 -16.69 13.59
N ASP A 4 27.50 -16.90 13.32
CA ASP A 4 26.80 -16.38 12.16
C ASP A 4 27.18 -14.91 11.96
N ARG A 5 27.87 -14.63 10.85
CA ARG A 5 27.92 -13.28 10.31
C ARG A 5 26.50 -12.98 9.84
N ALA A 6 25.64 -12.54 10.76
CA ALA A 6 24.47 -11.75 10.43
C ALA A 6 25.01 -10.50 9.73
N GLY A 7 25.19 -10.61 8.41
CA GLY A 7 25.51 -9.47 7.56
C GLY A 7 24.51 -8.37 7.85
N SER A 8 24.98 -7.12 7.76
CA SER A 8 24.17 -5.96 8.05
C SER A 8 22.86 -6.03 7.25
N GLY A 9 21.73 -5.58 7.80
CA GLY A 9 20.44 -5.62 7.09
C GLY A 9 20.52 -5.00 5.69
N TRP A 10 21.38 -3.98 5.55
CA TRP A 10 21.75 -3.32 4.30
C TRP A 10 22.33 -4.23 3.21
N ASP A 11 22.92 -5.38 3.56
CA ASP A 11 23.41 -6.35 2.58
C ASP A 11 22.26 -6.97 1.76
N LEU A 12 21.04 -6.98 2.30
CA LEU A 12 19.85 -7.43 1.55
C LEU A 12 19.58 -6.55 0.33
N LEU A 13 19.87 -5.25 0.42
CA LEU A 13 19.69 -4.30 -0.69
C LEU A 13 20.63 -4.60 -1.87
N ARG A 14 21.75 -5.29 -1.61
CA ARG A 14 22.68 -5.73 -2.67
C ARG A 14 22.18 -6.95 -3.41
N THR A 15 21.21 -7.69 -2.86
CA THR A 15 20.58 -8.79 -3.59
C THR A 15 19.62 -8.20 -4.62
N ARG A 16 19.77 -8.63 -5.89
CA ARG A 16 19.04 -8.04 -7.03
C ARG A 16 17.54 -7.92 -6.77
N ASP A 17 16.91 -9.02 -6.39
CA ASP A 17 15.45 -9.09 -6.31
C ASP A 17 14.86 -8.35 -5.10
N PHE A 18 15.51 -8.42 -3.92
CA PHE A 18 15.07 -7.62 -2.76
C PHE A 18 15.41 -6.14 -2.91
N GLY A 19 16.57 -5.80 -3.50
CA GLY A 19 16.95 -4.41 -3.79
C GLY A 19 15.94 -3.75 -4.73
N LEU A 20 15.53 -4.43 -5.79
CA LEU A 20 14.48 -3.96 -6.71
C LEU A 20 13.14 -3.77 -5.99
N LEU A 21 12.72 -4.74 -5.18
CA LEU A 21 11.50 -4.63 -4.37
C LEU A 21 11.57 -3.41 -3.44
N PHE A 22 12.68 -3.24 -2.74
CA PHE A 22 12.89 -2.16 -1.80
C PHE A 22 12.89 -0.79 -2.49
N SER A 23 13.60 -0.64 -3.61
CA SER A 23 13.63 0.61 -4.37
C SER A 23 12.25 1.00 -4.90
N GLY A 24 11.52 0.06 -5.48
CA GLY A 24 10.14 0.29 -5.92
C GLY A 24 9.24 0.71 -4.75
N GLN A 25 9.39 0.03 -3.60
CA GLN A 25 8.63 0.34 -2.40
C GLN A 25 8.94 1.73 -1.83
N VAL A 26 10.20 2.15 -1.75
CA VAL A 26 10.56 3.50 -1.31
C VAL A 26 9.88 4.55 -2.18
N VAL A 27 9.98 4.39 -3.50
CA VAL A 27 9.39 5.33 -4.47
C VAL A 27 7.86 5.36 -4.33
N SER A 28 7.20 4.20 -4.28
CA SER A 28 5.74 4.13 -4.10
C SER A 28 5.28 4.70 -2.76
N GLN A 29 6.02 4.47 -1.67
CA GLN A 29 5.63 4.99 -0.34
C GLN A 29 5.75 6.51 -0.27
N ILE A 30 6.76 7.09 -0.93
CA ILE A 30 6.86 8.55 -1.08
C ILE A 30 5.67 9.08 -1.87
N GLY A 31 5.34 8.44 -3.00
CA GLY A 31 4.13 8.74 -3.77
C GLY A 31 2.87 8.74 -2.93
N ASP A 32 2.62 7.66 -2.19
CA ASP A 32 1.46 7.56 -1.28
C ASP A 32 1.37 8.70 -0.27
N GLY A 33 2.52 9.08 0.32
CA GLY A 33 2.58 10.21 1.23
C GLY A 33 2.30 11.55 0.53
N MET A 34 2.77 11.70 -0.71
CA MET A 34 2.48 12.89 -1.52
C MET A 34 0.99 12.96 -1.89
N SER A 35 0.45 11.86 -2.40
CA SER A 35 -0.93 11.70 -2.87
C SER A 35 -1.96 12.09 -1.81
N LYS A 36 -1.71 11.69 -0.55
CA LYS A 36 -2.55 12.06 0.60
C LYS A 36 -2.73 13.57 0.73
N VAL A 37 -1.65 14.34 0.56
CA VAL A 37 -1.69 15.81 0.70
C VAL A 37 -2.17 16.45 -0.60
N ALA A 38 -1.65 16.00 -1.73
CA ALA A 38 -1.98 16.53 -3.06
C ALA A 38 -3.47 16.44 -3.36
N LEU A 39 -4.11 15.30 -3.12
CA LEU A 39 -5.55 15.12 -3.39
C LEU A 39 -6.43 16.00 -2.49
N LEU A 40 -6.05 16.15 -1.21
CA LEU A 40 -6.78 17.02 -0.28
C LEU A 40 -6.70 18.48 -0.75
N TRP A 41 -5.49 18.96 -1.06
CA TRP A 41 -5.29 20.32 -1.54
C TRP A 41 -5.96 20.54 -2.89
N PHE A 42 -5.82 19.62 -3.84
CA PHE A 42 -6.41 19.71 -5.17
C PHE A 42 -7.93 19.90 -5.12
N VAL A 43 -8.63 19.15 -4.26
CA VAL A 43 -10.09 19.33 -4.09
C VAL A 43 -10.43 20.65 -3.42
N TYR A 44 -9.63 21.10 -2.47
CA TYR A 44 -9.83 22.41 -1.85
C TYR A 44 -9.63 23.54 -2.87
N GLU A 45 -8.58 23.49 -3.67
CA GLU A 45 -8.27 24.45 -4.72
C GLU A 45 -9.38 24.50 -5.79
N MET A 46 -9.89 23.33 -6.20
CA MET A 46 -10.95 23.22 -7.19
C MET A 46 -12.32 23.70 -6.68
N THR A 47 -12.62 23.54 -5.38
CA THR A 47 -13.99 23.71 -4.85
C THR A 47 -14.16 24.78 -3.77
N GLY A 48 -13.07 25.27 -3.18
CA GLY A 48 -13.07 26.17 -2.02
C GLY A 48 -13.65 25.57 -0.73
N SER A 49 -14.00 24.28 -0.72
CA SER A 49 -14.77 23.66 0.37
C SER A 49 -13.93 22.70 1.20
N ALA A 50 -13.68 23.08 2.45
CA ALA A 50 -13.04 22.21 3.44
C ALA A 50 -13.81 20.90 3.65
N PHE A 51 -15.15 20.93 3.61
CA PHE A 51 -15.99 19.74 3.75
C PHE A 51 -15.73 18.72 2.62
N LYS A 52 -15.71 19.18 1.36
CA LYS A 52 -15.43 18.32 0.20
C LYS A 52 -14.02 17.72 0.24
N MET A 53 -13.05 18.50 0.71
CA MET A 53 -11.68 18.04 1.00
C MET A 53 -11.68 16.98 2.11
N THR A 54 -12.38 17.18 3.22
CA THR A 54 -12.45 16.18 4.30
C THR A 54 -13.02 14.86 3.82
N LEU A 55 -14.01 14.89 2.92
CA LEU A 55 -14.58 13.66 2.34
C LEU A 55 -13.54 12.83 1.58
N ILE A 56 -12.55 13.46 0.93
CA ILE A 56 -11.40 12.76 0.34
C ILE A 56 -10.57 12.05 1.40
N GLY A 57 -10.27 12.73 2.52
CA GLY A 57 -9.55 12.10 3.64
C GLY A 57 -10.29 10.90 4.21
N LEU A 58 -11.63 10.98 4.30
CA LEU A 58 -12.47 9.85 4.71
C LEU A 58 -12.42 8.70 3.69
N LEU A 59 -12.49 8.99 2.39
CA LEU A 59 -12.37 7.99 1.32
C LEU A 59 -11.01 7.31 1.28
N GLN A 60 -9.95 7.98 1.71
CA GLN A 60 -8.61 7.39 1.85
C GLN A 60 -8.44 6.54 3.11
N THR A 61 -9.35 6.64 4.09
CA THR A 61 -9.17 6.03 5.42
C THR A 61 -10.20 4.94 5.68
N ILE A 62 -11.49 5.23 5.51
CA ILE A 62 -12.60 4.34 5.87
C ILE A 62 -12.66 3.11 4.96
N PRO A 63 -12.64 3.22 3.62
CA PRO A 63 -12.70 2.05 2.75
C PRO A 63 -11.54 1.07 3.00
N PRO A 64 -10.26 1.50 3.04
CA PRO A 64 -9.17 0.58 3.40
C PRO A 64 -9.39 -0.15 4.72
N LEU A 65 -9.89 0.54 5.75
CA LEU A 65 -10.16 -0.06 7.06
C LEU A 65 -11.23 -1.15 6.95
N ILE A 66 -12.32 -0.92 6.22
CA ILE A 66 -13.42 -1.88 6.04
C ILE A 66 -13.00 -3.06 5.17
N PHE A 67 -12.30 -2.81 4.05
CA PHE A 67 -11.99 -3.83 3.06
C PHE A 67 -10.71 -4.62 3.37
N SER A 68 -9.81 -4.10 4.22
CA SER A 68 -8.53 -4.78 4.54
C SER A 68 -8.66 -6.23 5.02
N PRO A 69 -9.60 -6.61 5.91
CA PRO A 69 -9.68 -7.99 6.39
C PRO A 69 -10.17 -8.94 5.28
N LEU A 70 -11.10 -8.46 4.45
CA LEU A 70 -11.64 -9.24 3.33
C LEU A 70 -10.56 -9.49 2.29
N ILE A 71 -9.80 -8.45 1.94
CA ILE A 71 -8.73 -8.51 0.93
C ILE A 71 -7.65 -9.52 1.34
N GLY A 72 -7.25 -9.56 2.62
CA GLY A 72 -6.22 -10.49 3.11
C GLY A 72 -6.58 -11.96 2.84
N VAL A 73 -7.82 -12.36 3.13
CA VAL A 73 -8.30 -13.74 2.95
C VAL A 73 -8.25 -14.20 1.50
N TYR A 74 -8.65 -13.33 0.56
CA TYR A 74 -8.61 -13.66 -0.87
C TYR A 74 -7.18 -13.66 -1.40
N LEU A 75 -6.36 -12.73 -0.94
CA LEU A 75 -5.00 -12.54 -1.43
C LEU A 75 -4.08 -13.69 -1.05
N ASP A 76 -4.29 -14.36 0.07
CA ASP A 76 -3.50 -15.51 0.52
C ASP A 76 -3.39 -16.59 -0.56
N ARG A 77 -4.43 -16.75 -1.38
CA ARG A 77 -4.50 -17.78 -2.44
C ARG A 77 -3.96 -17.32 -3.80
N MET A 78 -3.65 -16.04 -3.94
CA MET A 78 -3.20 -15.46 -5.20
C MET A 78 -1.67 -15.42 -5.31
N ARG A 79 -1.19 -15.36 -6.55
CA ARG A 79 0.20 -15.06 -6.88
C ARG A 79 0.52 -13.62 -6.49
N LYS A 80 1.57 -13.40 -5.70
CA LYS A 80 1.86 -12.12 -5.05
C LYS A 80 2.45 -11.12 -6.04
N LYS A 81 3.41 -11.55 -6.87
CA LYS A 81 4.05 -10.68 -7.86
C LYS A 81 3.05 -10.11 -8.87
N PRO A 82 2.20 -10.90 -9.55
CA PRO A 82 1.23 -10.35 -10.49
C PRO A 82 0.25 -9.40 -9.81
N VAL A 83 -0.21 -9.71 -8.60
CA VAL A 83 -1.13 -8.83 -7.87
C VAL A 83 -0.49 -7.48 -7.57
N MET A 84 0.74 -7.46 -7.05
CA MET A 84 1.44 -6.20 -6.78
C MET A 84 1.62 -5.35 -8.04
N ILE A 85 1.99 -5.97 -9.17
CA ILE A 85 2.13 -5.27 -10.46
C ILE A 85 0.77 -4.69 -10.90
N TRP A 86 -0.30 -5.48 -10.86
CA TRP A 86 -1.63 -5.01 -11.25
C TRP A 86 -2.16 -3.90 -10.35
N VAL A 87 -1.92 -4.01 -9.05
CA VAL A 87 -2.26 -2.96 -8.08
C VAL A 87 -1.59 -1.66 -8.45
N ASP A 88 -0.27 -1.67 -8.68
CA ASP A 88 0.47 -0.47 -9.06
C ASP A 88 0.01 0.09 -10.41
N LEU A 89 -0.26 -0.76 -11.41
CA LEU A 89 -0.77 -0.29 -12.71
C LEU A 89 -2.17 0.32 -12.62
N ILE A 90 -3.07 -0.26 -11.80
CA ILE A 90 -4.40 0.30 -11.56
C ILE A 90 -4.30 1.63 -10.82
N ARG A 91 -3.39 1.74 -9.82
CA ARG A 91 -3.12 2.98 -9.10
C ARG A 91 -2.57 4.05 -10.03
N THR A 92 -1.57 3.72 -10.86
CA THR A 92 -1.06 4.61 -11.92
C THR A 92 -2.19 5.13 -12.77
N GLY A 93 -3.01 4.24 -13.35
CA GLY A 93 -4.11 4.65 -14.23
C GLY A 93 -5.13 5.55 -13.51
N SER A 94 -5.56 5.13 -12.31
CA SER A 94 -6.60 5.84 -11.55
C SER A 94 -6.15 7.22 -11.09
N VAL A 95 -4.91 7.34 -10.60
CA VAL A 95 -4.34 8.63 -10.17
C VAL A 95 -4.01 9.52 -11.37
N MET A 96 -3.47 8.96 -12.46
CA MET A 96 -3.16 9.71 -13.69
C MET A 96 -4.42 10.29 -14.34
N LEU A 97 -5.54 9.58 -14.26
CA LEU A 97 -6.83 10.02 -14.81
C LEU A 97 -7.32 11.31 -14.15
N ILE A 98 -7.04 11.55 -12.87
CA ILE A 98 -7.51 12.74 -12.14
C ILE A 98 -7.00 14.04 -12.80
N PRO A 99 -5.67 14.32 -12.84
CA PRO A 99 -5.15 15.54 -13.44
C PRO A 99 -5.36 15.59 -14.98
N LEU A 100 -5.49 14.43 -15.65
CA LEU A 100 -5.77 14.37 -17.08
C LEU A 100 -7.20 14.83 -17.40
N LEU A 101 -8.19 14.28 -16.71
CA LEU A 101 -9.59 14.69 -16.85
C LEU A 101 -9.78 16.15 -16.45
N TYR A 102 -9.04 16.62 -15.44
CA TYR A 102 -9.07 18.03 -15.04
C TYR A 102 -8.54 18.94 -16.14
N ALA A 103 -7.41 18.58 -16.78
CA ALA A 103 -6.84 19.34 -17.90
C ALA A 103 -7.77 19.40 -19.13
N MET A 104 -8.70 18.45 -19.24
CA MET A 104 -9.69 18.38 -20.33
C MET A 104 -11.04 19.01 -19.95
N ASP A 105 -11.14 19.66 -18.78
CA ASP A 105 -12.39 20.20 -18.22
C ASP A 105 -13.51 19.13 -18.09
N ALA A 106 -13.13 17.85 -18.02
CA ALA A 106 -14.04 16.71 -17.98
C ALA A 106 -14.16 16.09 -16.57
N LEU A 107 -13.34 16.56 -15.61
CA LEU A 107 -13.35 16.03 -14.25
C LEU A 107 -14.51 16.62 -13.44
N THR A 108 -15.43 15.76 -13.03
CA THR A 108 -16.44 16.11 -12.02
C THR A 108 -15.99 15.64 -10.64
N LEU A 109 -16.58 16.23 -9.60
CA LEU A 109 -16.26 15.89 -8.21
C LEU A 109 -16.66 14.44 -7.87
N GLU A 110 -17.76 13.96 -8.44
CA GLU A 110 -18.24 12.58 -8.30
C GLU A 110 -17.23 11.59 -8.88
N TRP A 111 -16.72 11.86 -10.07
CA TRP A 111 -15.68 11.04 -10.69
C TRP A 111 -14.39 11.03 -9.88
N LEU A 112 -14.00 12.19 -9.33
CA LEU A 112 -12.86 12.29 -8.43
C LEU A 112 -13.06 11.40 -7.19
N TYR A 113 -14.23 11.43 -6.56
CA TYR A 113 -14.53 10.56 -5.42
C TYR A 113 -14.46 9.07 -5.77
N VAL A 114 -14.98 8.67 -6.95
CA VAL A 114 -14.89 7.29 -7.42
C VAL A 114 -13.43 6.86 -7.64
N LEU A 115 -12.61 7.70 -8.28
CA LEU A 115 -11.20 7.41 -8.52
C LEU A 115 -10.40 7.28 -7.21
N VAL A 116 -10.63 8.18 -6.25
CA VAL A 116 -9.97 8.12 -4.94
C VAL A 116 -10.42 6.89 -4.15
N PHE A 117 -11.71 6.57 -4.15
CA PHE A 117 -12.24 5.37 -3.49
C PHE A 117 -11.63 4.10 -4.09
N LEU A 118 -11.62 3.99 -5.43
CA LEU A 118 -11.05 2.85 -6.14
C LEU A 118 -9.56 2.69 -5.82
N THR A 119 -8.79 3.79 -5.93
CA THR A 119 -7.35 3.78 -5.63
C THR A 119 -7.10 3.34 -4.20
N SER A 120 -7.89 3.83 -3.23
CA SER A 120 -7.72 3.50 -1.81
C SER A 120 -7.94 2.02 -1.52
N ILE A 121 -8.98 1.41 -2.11
CA ILE A 121 -9.25 -0.03 -1.97
C ILE A 121 -8.14 -0.85 -2.62
N VAL A 122 -7.75 -0.49 -3.85
CA VAL A 122 -6.73 -1.22 -4.60
C VAL A 122 -5.37 -1.17 -3.90
N SER A 123 -4.98 0.00 -3.37
CA SER A 123 -3.76 0.17 -2.57
C SER A 123 -3.74 -0.72 -1.32
N THR A 124 -4.90 -1.02 -0.74
CA THR A 124 -5.02 -1.89 0.45
C THR A 124 -4.53 -3.32 0.18
N VAL A 125 -4.58 -3.77 -1.08
CA VAL A 125 -4.11 -5.10 -1.51
C VAL A 125 -2.58 -5.21 -1.44
N PHE A 126 -1.86 -4.10 -1.60
CA PHE A 126 -0.41 -4.11 -1.75
C PHE A 126 0.32 -4.62 -0.49
N GLY A 127 -0.05 -4.10 0.69
CA GLY A 127 0.62 -4.44 1.95
C GLY A 127 0.62 -5.94 2.27
N PRO A 128 -0.54 -6.62 2.26
CA PRO A 128 -0.58 -8.06 2.48
C PRO A 128 0.11 -8.88 1.38
N ALA A 129 0.11 -8.39 0.12
CA ALA A 129 0.84 -9.04 -0.98
C ALA A 129 2.35 -8.97 -0.73
N LEU A 130 2.83 -7.78 -0.35
CA LEU A 130 4.23 -7.50 -0.03
C LEU A 130 4.70 -8.34 1.16
N ALA A 131 3.92 -8.39 2.24
CA ALA A 131 4.24 -9.19 3.42
C ALA A 131 4.35 -10.69 3.08
N SER A 132 3.54 -11.18 2.15
CA SER A 132 3.62 -12.57 1.64
C SER A 132 4.77 -12.79 0.64
N ALA A 133 5.18 -11.74 -0.07
CA ALA A 133 6.25 -11.80 -1.08
C ALA A 133 7.65 -11.83 -0.44
N VAL A 134 7.87 -11.08 0.65
CA VAL A 134 9.19 -10.96 1.31
C VAL A 134 9.77 -12.34 1.71
N PRO A 135 9.02 -13.27 2.34
CA PRO A 135 9.53 -14.60 2.68
C PRO A 135 9.95 -15.46 1.49
N LEU A 136 9.53 -15.12 0.28
CA LEU A 136 9.92 -15.82 -0.96
C LEU A 136 11.25 -15.29 -1.53
N LEU A 137 11.72 -14.13 -1.05
CA LEU A 137 12.92 -13.45 -1.52
C LEU A 137 14.11 -13.55 -0.57
N VAL A 138 13.85 -13.70 0.73
CA VAL A 138 14.91 -13.71 1.74
C VAL A 138 14.85 -14.97 2.61
N PRO A 139 16.00 -15.49 3.07
CA PRO A 139 16.04 -16.60 4.02
C PRO A 139 15.33 -16.26 5.34
N ARG A 140 14.74 -17.27 6.00
CA ARG A 140 14.02 -17.09 7.28
C ARG A 140 14.82 -16.33 8.35
N ALA A 141 16.13 -16.62 8.45
CA ALA A 141 17.02 -15.96 9.41
C ALA A 141 17.18 -14.44 9.20
N ARG A 142 16.81 -13.91 8.02
CA ARG A 142 16.91 -12.49 7.67
C ARG A 142 15.55 -11.78 7.55
N LEU A 143 14.44 -12.46 7.85
CA LEU A 143 13.09 -11.88 7.72
C LEU A 143 12.89 -10.66 8.60
N THR A 144 13.41 -10.68 9.83
CA THR A 144 13.32 -9.53 10.74
C THR A 144 14.00 -8.30 10.14
N SER A 145 15.21 -8.45 9.59
CA SER A 145 15.94 -7.36 8.93
C SER A 145 15.24 -6.88 7.66
N ALA A 146 14.70 -7.80 6.85
CA ALA A 146 13.94 -7.46 5.65
C ALA A 146 12.68 -6.67 6.00
N ASN A 147 11.90 -7.13 6.98
CA ASN A 147 10.70 -6.43 7.46
C ASN A 147 11.05 -5.07 8.06
N ALA A 148 12.16 -4.95 8.79
CA ALA A 148 12.60 -3.65 9.32
C ALA A 148 12.91 -2.65 8.18
N LEU A 149 13.56 -3.09 7.11
CA LEU A 149 13.80 -2.24 5.93
C LEU A 149 12.49 -1.85 5.24
N ILE A 150 11.58 -2.80 5.02
CA ILE A 150 10.27 -2.53 4.42
C ILE A 150 9.46 -1.54 5.28
N GLN A 151 9.39 -1.73 6.60
CA GLN A 151 8.76 -0.76 7.50
C GLN A 151 9.44 0.61 7.46
N GLY A 152 10.76 0.64 7.27
CA GLY A 152 11.52 1.87 7.03
C GLY A 152 11.01 2.64 5.81
N THR A 153 10.69 1.96 4.71
CA THR A 153 10.11 2.60 3.52
C THR A 153 8.76 3.25 3.82
N THR A 154 7.93 2.62 4.66
CA THR A 154 6.63 3.16 5.09
C THR A 154 6.81 4.45 5.87
N ASN A 155 7.74 4.46 6.82
CA ASN A 155 8.05 5.65 7.62
C ASN A 155 8.64 6.78 6.76
N ILE A 156 9.49 6.45 5.79
CA ILE A 156 9.99 7.41 4.80
C ILE A 156 8.82 8.04 4.04
N GLY A 157 7.88 7.24 3.54
CA GLY A 157 6.69 7.75 2.86
C GLY A 157 5.85 8.68 3.75
N LEU A 158 5.62 8.28 5.00
CA LEU A 158 4.82 9.05 5.96
C LEU A 158 5.44 10.42 6.30
N LEU A 159 6.76 10.50 6.36
CA LEU A 159 7.48 11.73 6.74
C LEU A 159 7.85 12.59 5.53
N ILE A 160 8.45 11.97 4.52
CA ILE A 160 9.04 12.67 3.38
C ILE A 160 7.97 12.97 2.32
N GLY A 161 7.02 12.07 2.10
CA GLY A 161 5.97 12.24 1.09
C GLY A 161 5.15 13.53 1.27
N PRO A 162 4.55 13.79 2.45
CA PRO A 162 3.85 15.05 2.71
C PRO A 162 4.72 16.29 2.54
N ALA A 163 5.99 16.23 2.96
CA ALA A 163 6.92 17.35 2.83
C ALA A 163 7.22 17.67 1.35
N ILE A 164 7.50 16.63 0.55
CA ILE A 164 7.69 16.76 -0.91
C ILE A 164 6.42 17.29 -1.56
N SER A 165 5.24 16.80 -1.15
CA SER A 165 3.98 17.30 -1.72
C SER A 165 3.73 18.76 -1.38
N GLY A 166 3.98 19.22 -0.15
CA GLY A 166 3.79 20.63 0.20
C GLY A 166 4.65 21.56 -0.65
N VAL A 167 5.94 21.23 -0.79
CA VAL A 167 6.87 21.97 -1.66
C VAL A 167 6.46 21.86 -3.12
N GLY A 168 6.11 20.65 -3.58
CA GLY A 168 5.67 20.40 -4.95
C GLY A 168 4.41 21.19 -5.31
N ILE A 169 3.40 21.21 -4.44
CA ILE A 169 2.19 22.01 -4.65
C ILE A 169 2.55 23.49 -4.80
N ALA A 170 3.41 24.02 -3.93
CA ALA A 170 3.81 25.42 -3.99
C ALA A 170 4.60 25.78 -5.27
N MET A 171 5.41 24.86 -5.79
CA MET A 171 6.29 25.11 -6.94
C MET A 171 5.63 24.81 -8.28
N ILE A 172 4.90 23.70 -8.39
CA ILE A 172 4.37 23.16 -9.65
C ILE A 172 2.86 22.93 -9.62
N GLY A 173 2.17 23.21 -8.50
CA GLY A 173 0.73 23.01 -8.35
C GLY A 173 0.34 21.56 -8.04
N ALA A 174 -0.81 21.38 -7.39
CA ALA A 174 -1.27 20.07 -6.94
C ALA A 174 -1.54 19.10 -8.10
N GLN A 175 -2.05 19.60 -9.23
CA GLN A 175 -2.27 18.80 -10.43
C GLN A 175 -0.99 18.09 -10.90
N ASN A 176 0.15 18.79 -10.92
CA ASN A 176 1.41 18.21 -11.36
C ASN A 176 2.01 17.25 -10.33
N VAL A 177 1.77 17.47 -9.04
CA VAL A 177 2.13 16.51 -7.99
C VAL A 177 1.38 15.19 -8.17
N LEU A 178 0.13 15.20 -8.63
CA LEU A 178 -0.61 13.96 -8.94
C LEU A 178 -0.01 13.20 -10.14
N TYR A 179 0.51 13.90 -11.15
CA TYR A 179 1.26 13.25 -12.23
C TYR A 179 2.54 12.57 -11.72
N LEU A 180 3.27 13.24 -10.83
CA LEU A 180 4.47 12.66 -10.20
C LEU A 180 4.13 11.44 -9.35
N ASP A 181 3.02 11.49 -8.61
CA ASP A 181 2.55 10.37 -7.82
C ASP A 181 2.20 9.15 -8.71
N ALA A 182 1.43 9.35 -9.78
CA ALA A 182 1.11 8.28 -10.71
C ALA A 182 2.37 7.63 -11.32
N ALA A 183 3.40 8.44 -11.59
CA ALA A 183 4.69 7.95 -12.07
C ALA A 183 5.43 7.11 -11.00
N THR A 184 5.27 7.41 -9.72
CA THR A 184 5.90 6.61 -8.65
C THR A 184 5.37 5.17 -8.62
N PHE A 185 4.05 4.99 -8.79
CA PHE A 185 3.44 3.66 -8.89
C PHE A 185 3.90 2.93 -10.15
N LEU A 186 4.06 3.65 -11.25
CA LEU A 186 4.56 3.05 -12.49
C LEU A 186 6.00 2.57 -12.32
N VAL A 187 6.86 3.37 -11.69
CA VAL A 187 8.24 2.99 -11.36
C VAL A 187 8.26 1.76 -10.46
N SER A 188 7.38 1.70 -9.44
CA SER A 188 7.24 0.51 -8.59
C SER A 188 6.87 -0.73 -9.40
N ALA A 189 5.85 -0.65 -10.26
CA ALA A 189 5.47 -1.76 -11.15
C ALA A 189 6.63 -2.23 -12.03
N LEU A 190 7.40 -1.30 -12.61
CA LEU A 190 8.57 -1.60 -13.44
C LEU A 190 9.69 -2.27 -12.63
N CYS A 191 9.93 -1.85 -11.39
CA CYS A 191 10.87 -2.50 -10.48
C CYS A 191 10.46 -3.94 -10.15
N LEU A 192 9.16 -4.22 -10.08
CA LEU A 192 8.63 -5.56 -9.78
C LEU A 192 8.71 -6.54 -10.96
N MET A 193 8.61 -6.07 -12.20
CA MET A 193 8.62 -6.92 -13.40
C MET A 193 9.84 -7.88 -13.50
N PRO A 194 11.10 -7.45 -13.28
CA PRO A 194 12.27 -8.32 -13.39
C PRO A 194 12.51 -9.27 -12.19
N ILE A 195 11.76 -9.11 -11.10
CA ILE A 195 11.92 -9.90 -9.86
C ILE A 195 11.49 -11.36 -10.09
N ARG A 196 12.26 -12.32 -9.59
CA ARG A 196 11.92 -13.75 -9.68
C ARG A 196 11.41 -14.27 -8.33
N LEU A 197 10.10 -14.16 -8.12
CA LEU A 197 9.45 -14.87 -7.02
C LEU A 197 9.21 -16.33 -7.40
N ARG A 198 9.77 -17.26 -6.62
CA ARG A 198 9.47 -18.69 -6.75
C ARG A 198 8.16 -19.01 -6.04
N GLU A 199 7.06 -18.61 -6.67
CA GLU A 199 5.71 -18.93 -6.20
C GLU A 199 5.42 -20.39 -6.55
N THR A 200 5.66 -21.30 -5.61
CA THR A 200 4.98 -22.60 -5.69
C THR A 200 3.52 -22.31 -5.43
N LEU A 201 2.66 -22.47 -6.44
CA LEU A 201 1.23 -22.65 -6.23
C LEU A 201 1.09 -23.97 -5.47
N GLN A 202 1.35 -23.96 -4.17
CA GLN A 202 1.03 -25.08 -3.31
C GLN A 202 -0.49 -25.01 -3.15
N SER A 203 -1.17 -25.55 -4.16
CA SER A 203 -2.56 -25.93 -4.17
C SER A 203 -2.95 -26.47 -2.80
N SER A 204 -3.76 -25.71 -2.07
CA SER A 204 -5.05 -26.17 -1.55
C SER A 204 -5.17 -27.61 -1.03
N VAL A 205 -4.16 -28.20 -0.38
CA VAL A 205 -4.39 -29.37 0.50
C VAL A 205 -4.69 -28.86 1.91
N ARG A 206 -5.78 -28.10 1.98
CA ARG A 206 -6.68 -27.96 3.12
C ARG A 206 -7.88 -27.20 2.61
N SER A 207 -8.81 -27.96 2.05
CA SER A 207 -10.23 -27.65 2.04
C SER A 207 -10.67 -27.41 3.50
N ALA A 208 -10.35 -26.23 4.04
CA ALA A 208 -10.98 -25.71 5.24
C ALA A 208 -12.00 -24.68 4.74
N ASP A 209 -13.25 -25.03 5.01
CA ASP A 209 -14.48 -24.37 4.59
C ASP A 209 -14.40 -22.84 4.53
N ARG A 210 -15.08 -22.25 3.54
CA ARG A 210 -15.39 -20.81 3.56
C ARG A 210 -16.04 -20.38 4.88
N ALA A 211 -16.72 -21.32 5.57
CA ALA A 211 -17.29 -21.14 6.89
C ALA A 211 -16.23 -20.93 8.00
N THR A 212 -15.07 -21.59 7.93
CA THR A 212 -14.06 -21.53 9.00
C THR A 212 -13.29 -20.21 9.01
N VAL A 213 -12.96 -19.63 7.85
CA VAL A 213 -12.22 -18.35 7.82
C VAL A 213 -13.08 -17.17 8.27
N PHE A 214 -14.35 -17.12 7.84
CA PHE A 214 -15.29 -16.11 8.35
C PHE A 214 -15.60 -16.34 9.84
N GLN A 215 -15.70 -17.59 10.29
CA GLN A 215 -15.84 -17.90 11.72
C GLN A 215 -14.59 -17.49 12.51
N ASP A 216 -13.38 -17.70 12.02
CA ASP A 216 -12.14 -17.31 12.71
C ASP A 216 -12.01 -15.78 12.78
N LEU A 217 -12.41 -15.07 11.71
CA LEU A 217 -12.47 -13.61 11.71
C LEU A 217 -13.51 -13.10 12.72
N PHE A 218 -14.68 -13.72 12.78
CA PHE A 218 -15.76 -13.37 13.72
C PHE A 218 -15.42 -13.77 15.16
N VAL A 219 -14.68 -14.87 15.36
CA VAL A 219 -14.17 -15.31 16.67
C VAL A 219 -13.10 -14.36 17.14
N GLY A 220 -12.18 -13.90 16.28
CA GLY A 220 -11.21 -12.86 16.61
C GLY A 220 -11.87 -11.51 16.93
N PHE A 221 -12.85 -11.08 16.13
CA PHE A 221 -13.62 -9.86 16.38
C PHE A 221 -14.43 -9.96 17.69
N ARG A 222 -15.08 -11.10 17.93
CA ARG A 222 -15.79 -11.41 19.18
C ARG A 222 -14.81 -11.50 20.36
N PHE A 223 -13.61 -12.03 20.19
CA PHE A 223 -12.62 -12.10 21.27
C PHE A 223 -12.15 -10.70 21.68
N ILE A 224 -11.92 -9.81 20.71
CA ILE A 224 -11.54 -8.41 20.99
C ILE A 224 -12.71 -7.65 21.65
N PHE A 225 -13.94 -7.82 21.17
CA PHE A 225 -15.11 -7.10 21.69
C PHE A 225 -15.72 -7.71 22.97
N VAL A 226 -15.55 -9.01 23.22
CA VAL A 226 -16.13 -9.72 24.38
C VAL A 226 -15.12 -9.92 25.52
N GLN A 227 -13.80 -9.91 25.24
CA GLN A 227 -12.76 -10.17 26.24
C GLN A 227 -12.07 -8.90 26.78
N HIS A 228 -12.71 -7.73 26.69
CA HIS A 228 -12.32 -6.52 27.44
C HIS A 228 -12.86 -6.56 28.89
N ARG A 229 -12.40 -7.54 29.68
CA ARG A 229 -12.52 -7.46 31.16
C ARG A 229 -11.33 -8.02 31.93
N THR A 230 -10.40 -8.73 31.30
CA THR A 230 -9.26 -9.37 31.99
C THR A 230 -7.95 -8.59 31.93
N VAL A 231 -7.80 -7.63 31.01
CA VAL A 231 -6.59 -6.78 30.96
C VAL A 231 -6.58 -5.73 32.07
N LEU A 232 -7.74 -5.38 32.63
CA LEU A 232 -7.89 -4.45 33.76
C LEU A 232 -7.67 -5.09 35.14
N LEU A 233 -7.42 -6.41 35.22
CA LEU A 233 -7.16 -7.13 36.48
C LEU A 233 -5.67 -7.45 36.71
N LEU A 234 -4.80 -7.04 35.78
CA LEU A 234 -3.35 -7.18 35.88
C LEU A 234 -2.62 -5.81 35.85
N MET A 235 -3.36 -4.72 36.04
CA MET A 235 -2.87 -3.42 36.51
C MET A 235 -3.46 -3.16 37.88
#